data_AF-A0A2E4L2T4-F1
#
_entry.id   AF-A0A2E4L2T4-F1
#
_cell.length_a   1.000
_cell.length_b   1.000
_cell.length_c   1.000
_cell.angle_alpha   90.00
_cell.angle_beta   90.00
_cell.angle_gamma   90.00
#
_symmetry.space_group_name_H-M   'P 1'
#
loop_
_entity.id
_entity.type
_entity.pdbx_description
1 polymer ?
#
loop_
_entity_poly.entity_id
_entity_poly.type
_entity_poly.pdbx_seq_one_letter_code
_entity_poly.pdbx_strand_id
1 'polypeptide(L)' 'MGKALDGLKGVSKHTFDSETWIFTVTYYKGKLKRDEIMQAVEAAEEGFKVKNWKRVQHE' A
#
# COMPACT_ATOMS: atom_id res chain seq x y z
N MET A 1 -3.91 -0.49 9.78
CA MET A 1 -4.11 -0.28 8.32
C MET A 1 -3.56 1.04 7.76
N GLY A 2 -4.12 2.23 8.00
CA GLY A 2 -3.71 3.47 7.26
C GLY A 2 -2.32 4.07 7.57
N LYS A 3 -1.77 3.90 8.78
CA LYS A 3 -0.53 4.61 9.16
C LYS A 3 0.78 4.03 8.60
N ALA A 4 0.76 2.80 8.11
CA ALA A 4 1.95 2.07 7.62
C ALA A 4 2.62 2.76 6.42
N LEU A 5 1.79 3.31 5.54
CA LEU A 5 2.22 3.91 4.28
C LEU A 5 2.48 5.40 4.38
N ASP A 6 2.04 6.05 5.44
CA ASP A 6 2.24 7.48 5.67
C ASP A 6 3.75 7.81 5.80
N GLY A 7 4.54 6.86 6.29
CA GLY A 7 6.00 6.97 6.38
C GLY A 7 6.76 6.66 5.07
N LEU A 8 6.10 6.09 4.05
CA LEU A 8 6.75 5.68 2.81
C LEU A 8 6.85 6.87 1.82
N LYS A 9 8.05 7.46 1.73
CA LYS A 9 8.36 8.52 0.76
C LYS A 9 8.13 8.03 -0.67
N GLY A 10 7.07 8.53 -1.30
CA GLY A 10 6.67 8.17 -2.66
C GLY A 10 5.26 7.61 -2.78
N VAL A 11 4.59 7.33 -1.66
CA VAL A 11 3.14 7.10 -1.62
C VAL A 11 2.46 8.46 -1.69
N SER A 12 1.57 8.62 -2.67
CA SER A 12 0.77 9.83 -2.84
C SER A 12 -0.55 9.71 -2.08
N LYS A 13 -1.19 8.54 -2.18
CA LYS A 13 -2.48 8.25 -1.52
C LYS A 13 -2.60 6.77 -1.25
N HIS A 14 -3.27 6.42 -0.17
CA HIS A 14 -3.67 5.05 0.09
C HIS A 14 -5.11 5.04 0.61
N THR A 15 -5.85 3.99 0.25
CA THR A 15 -7.21 3.76 0.70
C THR A 15 -7.36 2.29 1.04
N PHE A 16 -7.88 2.00 2.22
CA PHE A 16 -8.29 0.66 2.59
C PHE A 16 -9.80 0.56 2.56
N ASP A 17 -10.31 -0.40 1.81
CA ASP A 17 -11.72 -0.74 1.77
C ASP A 17 -11.96 -1.93 2.70
N SER A 18 -12.59 -1.70 3.86
CA SER A 18 -12.85 -2.74 4.87
C SER A 18 -13.97 -3.69 4.49
N GLU A 19 -14.81 -3.32 3.53
CA GLU A 19 -15.96 -4.11 3.08
C GLU A 19 -15.49 -5.20 2.11
N THR A 20 -14.63 -4.84 1.16
CA THR A 20 -14.04 -5.75 0.17
C THR A 20 -12.64 -6.26 0.55
N TRP A 21 -12.07 -5.76 1.65
CA TRP A 21 -10.69 -6.02 2.08
C TRP A 21 -9.65 -5.67 1.01
N ILE A 22 -9.95 -4.68 0.16
CA ILE A 22 -9.05 -4.25 -0.91
C ILE A 22 -8.22 -3.07 -0.43
N PHE A 23 -6.90 -3.25 -0.50
CA PHE A 23 -5.96 -2.18 -0.25
C PHE A 23 -5.51 -1.56 -1.57
N THR A 24 -5.80 -0.27 -1.73
CA THR A 24 -5.45 0.51 -2.92
C THR A 24 -4.37 1.52 -2.57
N VAL A 25 -3.26 1.48 -3.29
CA VAL A 25 -2.14 2.41 -3.08
C VAL A 25 -1.81 3.09 -4.39
N THR A 26 -1.74 4.42 -4.31
CA THR A 26 -1.25 5.29 -5.36
C THR A 26 0.14 5.76 -4.98
N TYR A 27 1.13 5.42 -5.81
CA TYR A 27 2.54 5.74 -5.58
C TYR A 27 3.21 6.15 -6.88
N TYR A 28 4.28 6.93 -6.76
CA TYR A 28 5.07 7.39 -7.90
C TYR A 28 5.96 6.26 -8.44
N LYS A 29 5.75 5.91 -9.70
CA LYS A 29 6.57 4.92 -10.41
C LYS A 29 8.02 5.41 -10.45
N GLY A 30 8.95 4.58 -9.98
CA GLY A 30 10.38 4.91 -9.94
C GLY A 30 10.88 5.45 -8.60
N LYS A 31 9.99 5.95 -7.73
CA LYS A 31 10.35 6.26 -6.34
C LYS A 31 10.09 5.12 -5.38
N LEU A 32 9.08 4.29 -5.66
CA LEU A 32 8.75 3.13 -4.86
C LEU A 32 8.59 1.87 -5.70
N LYS A 33 9.12 0.78 -5.17
CA LYS A 33 8.88 -0.56 -5.69
C LYS A 33 7.69 -1.18 -4.95
N ARG A 34 6.96 -2.03 -5.67
CA ARG A 34 5.82 -2.78 -5.11
C ARG A 34 6.23 -3.56 -3.85
N ASP A 35 7.42 -4.15 -3.87
CA ASP A 35 7.95 -4.96 -2.77
C ASP A 35 8.06 -4.18 -1.47
N GLU A 36 8.59 -2.94 -1.51
CA GLU A 36 8.70 -2.09 -0.33
C GLU A 36 7.35 -1.70 0.25
N ILE A 37 6.36 -1.48 -0.63
CA ILE A 37 4.99 -1.19 -0.19
C ILE A 37 4.37 -2.42 0.46
N MET A 38 4.58 -3.62 -0.10
CA MET A 38 4.09 -4.87 0.49
C MET A 38 4.75 -5.13 1.84
N GLN A 39 6.08 -4.98 1.94
CA GLN A 39 6.80 -5.13 3.21
C GLN A 39 6.29 -4.16 4.27
N ALA A 40 6.05 -2.90 3.94
CA ALA A 40 5.54 -1.94 4.93
C ALA A 40 4.11 -2.27 5.39
N VAL A 41 3.26 -2.75 4.48
CA VAL A 41 1.89 -3.17 4.82
C VAL A 41 1.91 -4.44 5.68
N GLU A 42 2.72 -5.43 5.34
CA GLU A 42 2.88 -6.66 6.11
C GLU A 42 3.58 -6.43 7.46
N ALA A 43 4.54 -5.49 7.53
CA ALA A 43 5.22 -5.14 8.79
C ALA A 43 4.32 -4.35 9.75
N ALA A 44 3.37 -3.58 9.22
CA ALA A 44 2.45 -2.83 10.06
C ALA A 44 1.31 -3.67 10.62
N GLU A 45 1.00 -4.81 10.00
CA GLU A 45 0.03 -5.77 10.52
C GLU A 45 0.53 -7.20 10.43
N GLU A 46 0.96 -7.69 11.58
CA GLU A 46 1.36 -9.07 11.78
C GLU A 46 0.17 -10.00 11.46
N GLY A 47 0.27 -10.73 10.34
CA GLY A 47 -0.78 -11.62 9.84
C GLY A 47 -1.61 -11.10 8.67
N PHE A 48 -1.44 -9.83 8.25
CA PHE A 48 -2.12 -9.30 7.08
C PHE A 48 -1.32 -9.58 5.81
N LYS A 49 -1.70 -10.63 5.08
CA LYS A 49 -1.12 -10.94 3.78
C LYS A 49 -1.91 -10.25 2.68
N VAL A 50 -1.29 -9.32 1.97
CA VAL A 50 -1.92 -8.58 0.86
C VAL A 50 -2.30 -9.55 -0.27
N LYS A 51 -3.51 -10.12 -0.21
CA LYS A 51 -4.04 -11.04 -1.25
C LYS A 51 -4.62 -10.28 -2.44
N ASN A 52 -5.35 -9.19 -2.19
CA ASN A 52 -5.94 -8.34 -3.22
C ASN A 52 -5.33 -6.94 -3.20
N TRP A 53 -4.44 -6.69 -4.16
CA TRP A 53 -3.80 -5.40 -4.39
C TRP A 53 -4.37 -4.77 -5.66
N LYS A 54 -4.89 -3.54 -5.56
CA LYS A 54 -5.27 -2.74 -6.73
C LYS A 54 -4.25 -1.63 -6.93
N ARG A 55 -3.51 -1.70 -8.04
CA ARG A 55 -2.51 -0.70 -8.42
C ARG A 55 -3.20 0.49 -9.07
N VAL A 56 -3.02 1.68 -8.51
CA VAL A 56 -3.35 2.92 -9.21
C VAL A 56 -2.04 3.64 -9.49
N GLN A 57 -1.65 3.71 -10.77
CA GLN A 57 -0.43 4.40 -11.18
C GLN A 57 -0.75 5.89 -11.27
N HIS A 58 0.11 6.72 -10.68
CA HIS A 58 0.16 8.15 -10.98
C HIS A 58 1.26 8.35 -12.02
N GLU A 59 0.90 8.88 -13.20
CA GLU A 59 1.85 9.37 -14.21
C GLU A 59 2.67 10.55 -13.69
#